data_AF-A0A7Z1AIV3-F1
#
_entry.id   AF-A0A7Z1AIV3-F1
#
_cell.length_a   1.000
_cell.length_b   1.000
_cell.length_c   1.000
_cell.angle_alpha   90.00
_cell.angle_beta   90.00
_cell.angle_gamma   90.00
#
_symmetry.space_group_name_H-M   'P 1'
#
loop_
_entity.id
_entity.type
_entity.pdbx_description
1 polymer ?
#
loop_
_entity_poly.entity_id
_entity_poly.type
_entity_poly.pdbx_seq_one_letter_code
_entity_poly.pdbx_strand_id
1 'polypeptide(L)' 'MNFLSGYKPDQVLFSVSEVASILGVSEQGVYKWIYAHKLPALRLGSQTLRVTRDALVNFAVEAFPSV' A
#
# COMPACT_ATOMS: atom_id res chain seq x y z
N MET A 1 -1.56 14.60 7.34
CA MET A 1 -2.45 14.69 6.15
C MET A 1 -2.63 13.27 5.63
N ASN A 2 -3.85 12.80 5.35
CA ASN A 2 -4.06 11.48 4.72
C ASN A 2 -4.45 11.68 3.26
N PHE A 3 -3.53 11.45 2.33
CA PHE A 3 -3.75 11.69 0.89
C PHE A 3 -4.81 10.76 0.27
N LEU A 4 -5.16 9.65 0.93
CA LEU A 4 -6.18 8.71 0.44
C LEU A 4 -7.62 9.21 0.64
N SER A 5 -7.86 10.21 1.50
CA SER A 5 -9.21 10.72 1.77
C SER A 5 -9.84 11.38 0.54
N GLY A 6 -9.04 12.00 -0.34
CA GLY A 6 -9.51 12.61 -1.59
C GLY A 6 -9.68 11.63 -2.76
N TYR A 7 -9.14 10.41 -2.65
CA TYR A 7 -9.15 9.42 -3.74
C TYR A 7 -10.10 8.25 -3.47
N LYS A 8 -9.98 7.63 -2.29
CA LYS A 8 -10.77 6.46 -1.86
C LYS A 8 -11.07 6.59 -0.36
N PRO A 9 -12.06 7.40 0.06
CA PRO A 9 -12.29 7.75 1.46
C PRO A 9 -12.73 6.57 2.34
N ASP A 10 -13.49 5.61 1.80
CA ASP A 10 -14.07 4.53 2.61
C ASP A 10 -13.33 3.18 2.51
N GLN A 11 -12.40 3.04 1.56
CA GLN A 11 -11.72 1.77 1.30
C GLN A 11 -10.59 1.45 2.30
N VAL A 12 -10.80 0.41 3.11
CA VAL A 12 -9.85 0.03 4.18
C VAL A 12 -8.68 -0.85 3.69
N LEU A 13 -8.90 -1.63 2.63
CA LEU A 13 -7.93 -2.61 2.11
C LEU A 13 -7.62 -2.34 0.65
N PHE A 14 -6.34 -2.38 0.31
CA PHE A 14 -5.83 -2.12 -1.03
C PHE A 14 -5.13 -3.36 -1.57
N SER A 15 -5.37 -3.69 -2.83
CA SER A 15 -4.60 -4.68 -3.56
C SER A 15 -3.20 -4.15 -3.93
N VAL A 16 -2.29 -5.04 -4.32
CA VAL A 16 -0.93 -4.67 -4.75
C VAL A 16 -0.95 -3.72 -5.96
N SER A 17 -1.86 -3.97 -6.91
CA SER A 17 -2.05 -3.11 -8.09
C SER A 17 -2.56 -1.72 -7.74
N GLU A 18 -3.49 -1.62 -6.78
CA GLU A 18 -3.95 -0.32 -6.28
C GLU A 18 -2.83 0.44 -5.57
N VAL A 19 -2.05 -0.23 -4.71
CA VAL A 19 -0.90 0.38 -4.04
C VAL A 19 0.11 0.90 -5.06
N ALA A 20 0.41 0.10 -6.09
CA ALA A 20 1.30 0.48 -7.19
C ALA A 20 0.80 1.74 -7.91
N SER A 21 -0.50 1.78 -8.21
CA SER A 21 -1.13 2.92 -8.89
C SER A 21 -1.13 4.19 -8.03
N ILE A 22 -1.41 4.03 -6.73
CA ILE A 22 -1.45 5.13 -5.76
C ILE A 22 -0.06 5.76 -5.56
N LEU A 23 0.98 4.92 -5.45
CA LEU A 23 2.36 5.37 -5.20
C LEU A 23 3.13 5.69 -6.50
N GLY A 24 2.54 5.44 -7.67
CA GLY A 24 3.19 5.67 -8.97
C GLY A 24 4.39 4.74 -9.21
N VAL A 25 4.34 3.50 -8.73
CA VAL A 25 5.42 2.51 -8.85
C VAL A 25 4.95 1.22 -9.52
N SER A 26 5.88 0.33 -9.85
CA SER A 26 5.52 -0.99 -10.39
C SER A 26 5.02 -1.95 -9.31
N GLU A 27 4.11 -2.85 -9.67
CA GLU A 27 3.63 -3.92 -8.77
C GLU A 27 4.78 -4.78 -8.25
N GLN A 28 5.78 -5.07 -9.08
CA GLN A 28 6.98 -5.79 -8.65
C GLN A 28 7.74 -5.05 -7.54
N GLY A 29 7.78 -3.72 -7.59
CA GLY A 29 8.36 -2.91 -6.51
C GLY A 29 7.59 -3.09 -5.20
N VAL A 30 6.27 -3.06 -5.28
CA VAL A 30 5.39 -3.29 -4.12
C VAL A 30 5.58 -4.70 -3.55
N TYR A 31 5.60 -5.74 -4.39
CA TYR A 31 5.90 -7.10 -3.94
C TYR A 31 7.27 -7.21 -3.27
N LYS A 32 8.30 -6.57 -3.82
CA LYS A 32 9.64 -6.53 -3.20
C LYS A 32 9.59 -5.92 -1.80
N TRP A 33 8.84 -4.84 -1.58
CA TRP A 33 8.70 -4.26 -0.25
C TRP A 33 7.93 -5.15 0.72
N ILE A 34 6.88 -5.81 0.25
CA ILE A 34 6.11 -6.76 1.08
C ILE A 34 6.99 -7.94 1.48
N TYR A 35 7.70 -8.56 0.53
CA TYR A 35 8.57 -9.70 0.81
C TYR A 35 9.82 -9.34 1.62
N ALA A 36 10.28 -8.08 1.53
CA ALA A 36 11.33 -7.55 2.40
C ALA A 36 10.81 -7.09 3.77
N HIS A 37 9.54 -7.33 4.10
CA HIS A 37 8.88 -6.89 5.34
C HIS A 37 8.91 -5.36 5.58
N LYS A 38 9.10 -4.56 4.52
CA LYS A 38 9.06 -3.09 4.58
C LYS A 38 7.65 -2.53 4.48
N LEU A 39 6.78 -3.20 3.74
CA LEU A 39 5.37 -2.86 3.61
C LEU A 39 4.51 -3.96 4.22
N PRO A 40 3.89 -3.75 5.40
CA PRO A 40 3.01 -4.73 6.01
C PRO A 40 1.80 -5.05 5.10
N ALA A 41 1.54 -6.33 4.89
CA ALA A 41 0.40 -6.81 4.11
C ALA A 41 -0.30 -7.97 4.83
N LEU A 42 -1.63 -7.97 4.76
CA LEU A 42 -2.51 -9.04 5.20
C LEU A 42 -2.64 -10.08 4.08
N ARG A 43 -2.54 -11.35 4.45
CA ARG A 43 -2.79 -12.46 3.53
C ARG A 43 -4.22 -12.97 3.74
N LEU A 44 -5.09 -12.75 2.76
CA LEU A 44 -6.46 -13.26 2.75
C LEU A 44 -6.51 -14.58 1.97
N GLY A 45 -6.31 -15.69 2.68
CA GLY A 45 -6.27 -17.03 2.08
C GLY A 45 -4.93 -17.35 1.41
N SER A 46 -4.97 -18.15 0.34
CA SER A 46 -3.77 -18.79 -0.21
C SER A 46 -2.95 -17.91 -1.18
N GLN A 47 -3.54 -16.89 -1.81
CA GLN A 47 -2.85 -16.06 -2.82
C GLN A 47 -3.15 -14.56 -2.75
N THR A 48 -4.12 -14.14 -1.93
CA THR A 48 -4.56 -12.74 -1.93
C THR A 48 -3.78 -11.94 -0.89
N LEU A 49 -3.05 -10.92 -1.34
CA LEU A 49 -2.42 -9.93 -0.47
C LEU A 49 -3.25 -8.64 -0.45
N ARG A 50 -3.38 -8.03 0.73
CA ARG A 50 -4.02 -6.74 0.95
C ARG A 50 -3.17 -5.87 1.87
N VAL A 51 -3.03 -4.62 1.52
CA VAL A 51 -2.37 -3.61 2.34
C VAL A 51 -3.46 -2.80 3.03
N THR A 52 -3.35 -2.62 4.35
CA THR A 52 -4.30 -1.78 5.08
C THR A 52 -4.05 -0.31 4.76
N ARG A 53 -5.09 0.52 4.89
CA ARG A 53 -4.95 1.97 4.75
C ARG A 53 -3.82 2.53 5.60
N ASP A 54 -3.80 2.21 6.90
CA ASP A 54 -2.77 2.71 7.82
C ASP A 54 -1.37 2.27 7.41
N ALA A 55 -1.19 1.00 7.02
CA ALA A 55 0.11 0.52 6.55
C ALA A 55 0.57 1.28 5.29
N LEU A 56 -0.34 1.52 4.34
CA LEU A 56 -0.03 2.29 3.13
C LEU A 56 0.34 3.74 3.43
N VAL A 57 -0.44 4.41 4.29
CA VAL A 57 -0.18 5.82 4.67
C VAL A 57 1.15 5.94 5.41
N ASN A 58 1.38 5.10 6.41
CA ASN A 58 2.63 5.13 7.19
C ASN A 58 3.85 4.84 6.31
N PHE A 59 3.76 3.81 5.46
CA PHE A 59 4.82 3.50 4.52
C PHE A 59 5.08 4.65 3.54
N ALA A 60 4.03 5.30 3.03
CA ALA A 60 4.19 6.42 2.11
C ALA A 60 4.92 7.60 2.77
N VAL A 61 4.56 7.96 4.00
CA VAL A 61 5.22 9.03 4.76
C VAL A 61 6.69 8.72 5.01
N GLU A 62 7.03 7.47 5.31
CA GLU A 62 8.42 7.04 5.58
C GLU A 62 9.26 6.93 4.30
N ALA A 63 8.72 6.31 3.24
CA ALA A 63 9.43 6.03 2.01
C ALA A 63 9.51 7.25 1.07
N PHE A 64 8.55 8.16 1.19
CA PHE A 64 8.40 9.32 0.32
C PHE A 64 8.02 10.55 1.17
N PRO A 65 8.99 11.25 1.78
CA PRO A 65 8.70 12.36 2.70
C PRO A 65 8.01 13.58 2.04
N SER A 66 7.81 13.54 0.72
CA SER A 66 7.26 14.62 -0.09
C SER A 66 5.81 14.40 -0.55
N VAL A 67 5.15 13.30 -0.14
CA VAL A 67 3.72 13.02 -0.45
C VAL A 67 2.77 13.48 0.65
#